data_AF-A0A397FHW0-F1
#
_entry.id   AF-A0A397FHW0-F1
#
_cell.length_a   1.000
_cell.length_b   1.000
_cell.length_c   1.000
_cell.angle_alpha   90.00
_cell.angle_beta   90.00
_cell.angle_gamma   90.00
#
_symmetry.space_group_name_H-M   'P 1'
#
loop_
_entity.id
_entity.type
_entity.pdbx_description
1 polymer ?
#
loop_
_entity_poly.entity_id
_entity_poly.type
_entity_poly.pdbx_seq_one_letter_code
_entity_poly.pdbx_strand_id
1 'polypeptide(L)'
;MKPVREAASVVVFNQLEQILFVKRPKTAKAWANMMVFPGGKVGISAGTFFNAAIRELFEEVDVSLTSPRLWSVLDDADRRTWRHRIVDDKDDFESLLRRTKCLPQHDELVPFSHVITPEGSPHRFDTWFFLARIAATDMPH
;
A
#
# COMPACT_ATOMS: atom_id res chain seq x y z
N MET A 1 -24.07 14.95 3.04
CA MET A 1 -23.21 14.26 2.07
C MET A 1 -22.38 13.21 2.81
N LYS A 2 -22.18 12.00 2.28
CA LYS A 2 -21.29 11.02 2.93
C LYS A 2 -19.84 11.48 2.86
N PRO A 3 -19.04 11.32 3.93
CA PRO A 3 -17.64 11.74 3.92
C PRO A 3 -16.86 10.94 2.87
N VAL A 4 -16.05 11.64 2.10
CA VAL A 4 -15.10 11.05 1.16
C VAL A 4 -13.81 10.78 1.93
N ARG A 5 -13.25 9.57 1.78
CA ARG A 5 -12.02 9.17 2.45
C ARG A 5 -10.88 9.16 1.45
N GLU A 6 -9.80 9.83 1.77
CA GLU A 6 -8.59 9.78 0.97
C GLU A 6 -8.00 8.37 0.99
N ALA A 7 -7.54 7.92 -0.17
CA ALA A 7 -6.93 6.61 -0.35
C ALA A 7 -5.83 6.64 -1.41
N ALA A 8 -4.95 5.65 -1.34
CA ALA A 8 -3.94 5.40 -2.34
C ALA A 8 -3.95 3.92 -2.74
N SER A 9 -3.75 3.64 -4.03
CA SER A 9 -3.65 2.30 -4.58
C SER A 9 -2.45 2.19 -5.52
N VAL A 10 -1.81 1.02 -5.56
CA VAL A 10 -0.62 0.77 -6.37
C VAL A 10 -0.86 -0.34 -7.37
N VAL A 11 -0.78 0.00 -8.65
CA VAL A 11 -0.73 -0.97 -9.74
C VAL A 11 0.72 -1.40 -9.90
N VAL A 12 1.03 -2.57 -9.35
CA VAL A 12 2.36 -3.16 -9.43
C VAL A 12 2.45 -4.04 -10.66
N PHE A 13 3.50 -3.85 -11.45
CA PHE A 13 3.78 -4.67 -12.62
C PHE A 13 5.26 -5.08 -12.71
N ASN A 14 5.52 -6.26 -13.24
CA ASN A 14 6.88 -6.74 -13.45
C ASN A 14 7.37 -6.52 -14.90
N GLN A 15 8.57 -7.01 -15.21
CA GLN A 15 9.18 -6.88 -16.54
C GLN A 15 8.41 -7.63 -17.65
N LEU A 16 7.52 -8.56 -17.29
CA LEU A 16 6.66 -9.31 -18.20
C LEU A 16 5.27 -8.71 -18.32
N GLU A 17 5.08 -7.47 -17.83
CA GLU A 17 3.78 -6.77 -17.79
C GLU A 17 2.69 -7.50 -17.01
N GLN A 18 3.08 -8.40 -16.10
CA GLN A 18 2.14 -9.08 -15.22
C GLN A 18 1.81 -8.16 -14.05
N ILE A 19 0.52 -8.05 -13.74
CA ILE A 19 -0.01 -7.13 -12.74
C ILE A 19 -0.38 -7.89 -11.47
N LEU A 20 0.03 -7.36 -10.32
CA LEU A 20 -0.34 -7.90 -9.01
C LEU A 20 -1.76 -7.48 -8.61
N PHE A 21 -2.57 -8.46 -8.21
CA PHE A 21 -3.86 -8.24 -7.57
C PHE A 21 -3.91 -8.96 -6.22
N VAL A 22 -4.63 -8.37 -5.27
CA VAL A 22 -5.02 -9.01 -4.01
C VAL A 22 -6.51 -9.32 -4.02
N LYS A 23 -6.89 -10.38 -3.33
CA LYS A 23 -8.31 -10.72 -3.13
C LYS A 23 -8.78 -10.18 -1.80
N ARG A 24 -9.80 -9.32 -1.83
CA ARG A 24 -10.38 -8.79 -0.59
C ARG A 24 -11.05 -9.89 0.24
N PRO A 25 -10.92 -9.87 1.58
CA PRO A 25 -11.58 -10.84 2.44
C PRO A 25 -13.11 -10.75 2.33
N LYS A 26 -13.80 -11.87 2.57
CA LYS A 26 -15.27 -11.95 2.57
C LYS A 26 -15.93 -11.00 3.57
N THR A 27 -15.22 -10.66 4.63
CA THR A 27 -15.65 -9.77 5.72
C THR A 27 -15.46 -8.29 5.41
N ALA A 28 -14.87 -7.93 4.26
CA ALA A 28 -14.65 -6.55 3.88
C ALA A 28 -15.97 -5.78 3.71
N LYS A 29 -16.07 -4.60 4.32
CA LYS A 29 -17.28 -3.76 4.25
C LYS A 29 -17.58 -3.23 2.84
N ALA A 30 -16.55 -3.05 2.02
CA ALA A 30 -16.68 -2.59 0.64
C ALA A 30 -16.02 -3.61 -0.30
N TRP A 31 -16.68 -3.92 -1.42
CA TRP A 31 -16.12 -4.78 -2.49
C TRP A 31 -15.58 -6.14 -1.99
N ALA A 32 -16.30 -6.82 -1.10
CA ALA A 32 -15.92 -8.15 -0.61
C ALA A 32 -15.73 -9.15 -1.77
N ASN A 33 -14.73 -10.03 -1.67
CA ASN A 33 -14.30 -11.01 -2.69
C ASN A 33 -13.76 -10.45 -4.02
N MET A 34 -13.71 -9.14 -4.21
CA MET A 34 -13.18 -8.55 -5.44
C MET A 34 -11.66 -8.69 -5.52
N MET A 35 -11.15 -8.86 -6.74
CA MET A 35 -9.75 -8.64 -7.07
C MET A 35 -9.52 -7.14 -7.17
N VAL A 36 -8.57 -6.63 -6.39
CA VAL A 36 -8.22 -5.21 -6.34
C VAL A 36 -6.70 -5.05 -6.36
N PHE A 37 -6.24 -3.84 -6.66
CA PHE A 37 -4.86 -3.47 -6.43
C PHE A 37 -4.60 -3.27 -4.94
N PRO A 38 -3.37 -3.54 -4.45
CA PRO A 38 -2.98 -3.16 -3.10
C PRO A 38 -3.27 -1.69 -2.83
N GLY A 39 -3.87 -1.39 -1.69
CA GLY A 39 -4.20 -0.02 -1.36
C GLY A 39 -5.25 0.14 -0.27
N GLY A 40 -5.29 1.35 0.26
CA GLY A 40 -6.15 1.66 1.39
C GLY A 40 -6.11 3.13 1.74
N LYS A 41 -6.58 3.45 2.95
CA LYS A 41 -6.83 4.84 3.36
C LYS A 41 -5.52 5.55 3.63
N VAL A 42 -5.46 6.83 3.29
CA VAL A 42 -4.42 7.71 3.82
C VAL A 42 -4.60 7.82 5.35
N GLY A 43 -3.52 7.63 6.09
CA GLY A 43 -3.50 7.71 7.56
C GLY A 43 -3.70 9.15 8.05
N ILE A 44 -3.93 9.32 9.36
CA ILE A 44 -4.20 10.65 9.96
C ILE A 44 -2.87 11.42 10.19
N SER A 45 -1.77 10.72 10.44
CA SER A 45 -0.46 11.31 10.66
C SER A 45 0.23 11.67 9.33
N ALA A 46 0.00 12.88 8.80
CA ALA A 46 0.79 13.58 7.77
C ALA A 46 1.25 12.79 6.50
N GLY A 47 0.72 11.61 6.26
CA GLY A 47 1.18 10.71 5.22
C GLY A 47 0.70 11.21 3.87
N THR A 48 1.63 11.47 2.97
CA THR A 48 1.29 11.73 1.56
C THR A 48 0.61 10.51 0.95
N PHE A 49 -0.12 10.70 -0.15
CA PHE A 49 -0.65 9.58 -0.94
C PHE A 49 0.45 8.57 -1.33
N PHE A 50 1.70 9.04 -1.52
CA PHE A 50 2.86 8.20 -1.75
C PHE A 50 3.20 7.31 -0.54
N ASN A 51 3.25 7.86 0.68
CA ASN A 51 3.48 7.06 1.88
C ASN A 51 2.38 6.03 2.10
N ALA A 52 1.11 6.39 1.84
CA ALA A 52 0.00 5.46 1.93
C ALA A 52 0.15 4.32 0.91
N ALA A 53 0.49 4.62 -0.34
CA ALA A 53 0.75 3.63 -1.39
C ALA A 53 1.86 2.64 -1.00
N ILE A 54 3.02 3.14 -0.54
CA ILE A 54 4.16 2.29 -0.13
C ILE A 54 3.81 1.45 1.10
N ARG A 55 3.13 2.05 2.09
CA ARG A 55 2.68 1.34 3.30
C ARG A 55 1.76 0.19 2.96
N GLU A 56 0.71 0.43 2.18
CA GLU A 56 -0.29 -0.58 1.81
C GLU A 56 0.35 -1.71 0.98
N LEU A 57 1.29 -1.37 0.09
CA LEU A 57 2.02 -2.37 -0.68
C LEU A 57 2.86 -3.30 0.22
N PHE A 58 3.53 -2.75 1.23
CA PHE A 58 4.22 -3.57 2.21
C PHE A 58 3.24 -4.37 3.09
N GLU A 59 2.22 -3.71 3.64
CA GLU A 59 1.21 -4.28 4.55
C GLU A 59 0.53 -5.51 3.94
N GLU A 60 0.07 -5.41 2.69
CA GLU A 60 -0.75 -6.46 2.08
C GLU A 60 0.07 -7.58 1.43
N VAL A 61 1.25 -7.27 0.87
CA VAL A 61 1.99 -8.22 0.01
C VAL A 61 3.49 -8.33 0.29
N ASP A 62 4.00 -7.68 1.34
CA ASP A 62 5.43 -7.74 1.76
C ASP A 62 6.43 -7.20 0.73
N VAL A 63 5.97 -6.37 -0.21
CA VAL A 63 6.84 -5.66 -1.16
C VAL A 63 7.17 -4.28 -0.60
N SER A 64 8.45 -3.98 -0.44
CA SER A 64 8.91 -2.74 0.19
C SER A 64 9.55 -1.80 -0.82
N LEU A 65 8.90 -0.68 -1.13
CA LEU A 65 9.52 0.41 -1.90
C LEU A 65 10.27 1.36 -0.96
N THR A 66 11.34 0.83 -0.36
CA THR A 66 12.20 1.57 0.56
C THR A 66 13.67 1.43 0.17
N SER A 67 14.50 2.34 0.67
CA SER A 67 15.96 2.26 0.62
C SER A 67 16.55 2.33 2.04
N PRO A 68 17.25 1.28 2.51
CA PRO A 68 17.32 -0.04 1.89
C PRO A 68 15.94 -0.73 1.87
N ARG A 69 15.82 -1.83 1.11
CA ARG A 69 14.60 -2.67 1.11
C ARG A 69 14.39 -3.28 2.49
N LEU A 70 13.15 -3.36 2.97
CA LEU A 70 12.86 -3.87 4.32
C LEU A 70 13.29 -5.33 4.50
N TRP A 71 13.20 -6.16 3.46
CA TRP A 71 13.66 -7.56 3.49
C TRP A 71 15.19 -7.69 3.66
N SER A 72 15.96 -6.66 3.32
CA SER A 72 17.42 -6.66 3.49
C SER A 72 17.87 -6.31 4.91
N VAL A 73 16.96 -5.80 5.74
CA VAL A 73 17.26 -5.33 7.12
C VAL A 73 16.44 -6.02 8.20
N LEU A 74 15.34 -6.69 7.83
CA LEU A 74 14.48 -7.46 8.73
C LEU A 74 14.27 -8.87 8.17
N ASP A 75 14.28 -9.86 9.05
CA ASP A 75 13.89 -11.22 8.70
C ASP A 75 12.37 -11.34 8.45
N ASP A 76 11.94 -12.49 7.94
CA ASP A 76 10.55 -12.76 7.57
C ASP A 76 9.58 -12.70 8.75
N ALA A 77 10.03 -13.11 9.94
CA ALA A 77 9.20 -13.13 11.14
C ALA A 77 8.94 -11.71 11.64
N ASP A 78 9.98 -10.87 11.63
CA ASP A 78 9.89 -9.46 11.96
C ASP A 78 9.03 -8.69 10.96
N ARG A 79 9.23 -8.90 9.64
CA ARG A 79 8.38 -8.26 8.63
C ARG A 79 6.92 -8.64 8.78
N ARG A 80 6.61 -9.92 9.01
CA ARG A 80 5.25 -10.39 9.27
C ARG A 80 4.66 -9.74 10.51
N THR A 81 5.43 -9.59 11.59
CA THR A 81 5.00 -8.91 12.82
C THR A 81 4.67 -7.46 12.55
N TRP A 82 5.52 -6.74 11.81
CA TRP A 82 5.25 -5.35 11.42
C TRP A 82 4.03 -5.20 10.54
N ARG A 83 3.80 -6.09 9.56
CA ARG A 83 2.60 -6.06 8.73
C ARG A 83 1.33 -6.20 9.56
N HIS A 84 1.29 -7.11 10.54
CA HIS A 84 0.14 -7.20 11.45
C HIS A 84 -0.05 -5.94 12.30
N ARG A 85 1.03 -5.37 12.83
CA ARG A 85 0.98 -4.13 13.60
C ARG A 85 0.42 -2.96 12.78
N ILE A 86 0.83 -2.84 11.51
CA ILE A 86 0.38 -1.77 10.61
C ILE A 86 -1.11 -1.90 10.26
N VAL A 87 -1.61 -3.14 10.15
CA VAL A 87 -3.05 -3.41 9.96
C VAL A 87 -3.86 -2.81 11.12
N ASP A 88 -3.37 -2.99 12.36
CA ASP A 88 -4.01 -2.50 13.58
C ASP A 88 -3.83 -0.97 13.75
N ASP A 89 -2.63 -0.46 13.51
CA ASP A 89 -2.27 0.96 13.59
C ASP A 89 -1.40 1.40 12.42
N LYS A 90 -1.94 2.26 11.55
CA LYS A 90 -1.23 2.74 10.35
C LYS A 90 -0.01 3.59 10.68
N ASP A 91 0.02 4.22 11.85
CA ASP A 91 1.12 5.07 12.28
C ASP A 91 2.37 4.24 12.65
N ASP A 92 2.21 2.92 12.86
CA ASP A 92 3.34 2.01 13.09
C ASP A 92 4.24 1.85 11.86
N PHE A 93 3.78 2.25 10.66
CA PHE A 93 4.65 2.26 9.48
C PHE A 93 5.79 3.27 9.59
N GLU A 94 5.53 4.47 10.13
CA GLU A 94 6.62 5.42 10.36
C GLU A 94 7.58 4.93 11.45
N SER A 95 7.05 4.25 12.47
CA SER A 95 7.83 3.65 13.53
C SER A 95 8.74 2.53 12.98
N LEU A 96 8.23 1.73 12.04
CA LEU A 96 9.02 0.77 11.28
C LEU A 96 10.16 1.47 10.54
N LEU A 97 9.86 2.48 9.71
CA LEU A 97 10.87 3.21 8.94
C LEU A 97 11.95 3.83 9.83
N ARG A 98 11.55 4.46 10.96
CA ARG A 98 12.50 5.02 11.94
C ARG A 98 13.40 3.94 12.56
N ARG A 99 12.83 2.79 12.95
CA ARG A 99 13.57 1.69 13.57
C ARG A 99 14.59 1.07 12.60
N THR A 100 14.19 0.87 11.35
CA THR A 100 15.04 0.23 10.33
C THR A 100 15.95 1.21 9.59
N LYS A 101 15.80 2.51 9.84
CA LYS A 101 16.47 3.59 9.10
C LYS A 101 16.23 3.50 7.58
N CYS A 102 15.08 2.95 7.20
CA CYS A 102 14.65 2.86 5.81
C CYS A 102 13.92 4.14 5.42
N LEU A 103 14.16 4.61 4.21
CA LEU A 103 13.46 5.75 3.64
C LEU A 103 12.51 5.26 2.53
N PRO A 104 11.26 5.75 2.49
CA PRO A 104 10.35 5.45 1.39
C PRO A 104 10.90 6.02 0.07
N GLN A 105 10.82 5.26 -1.01
CA GLN A 105 11.28 5.67 -2.34
C GLN A 105 10.09 6.16 -3.16
N HIS A 106 9.75 7.44 -3.03
CA HIS A 106 8.59 8.04 -3.70
C HIS A 106 8.76 8.15 -5.22
N ASP A 107 10.00 8.21 -5.69
CA ASP A 107 10.39 8.24 -7.09
C ASP A 107 10.14 6.91 -7.83
N GLU A 108 9.98 5.81 -7.07
CA GLU A 108 9.55 4.52 -7.62
C GLU A 108 8.04 4.44 -7.88
N LEU A 109 7.28 5.46 -7.46
CA LEU A 109 5.85 5.60 -7.72
C LEU A 109 5.59 6.68 -8.77
N VAL A 110 4.88 6.29 -9.83
CA VAL A 110 4.40 7.24 -10.86
C VAL A 110 2.91 7.49 -10.66
N PRO A 111 2.47 8.73 -10.38
CA PRO A 111 1.03 9.06 -10.37
C PRO A 111 0.41 8.76 -11.73
N PHE A 112 -0.69 7.99 -11.75
CA PHE A 112 -1.30 7.51 -12.98
C PHE A 112 -2.74 7.96 -13.15
N SER A 113 -3.54 7.90 -12.09
CA SER A 113 -4.93 8.32 -12.14
C SER A 113 -5.41 8.79 -10.78
N HIS A 114 -6.47 9.58 -10.78
CA HIS A 114 -7.09 10.14 -9.59
C HIS A 114 -8.60 10.01 -9.75
N VAL A 115 -9.25 9.24 -8.86
CA VAL A 115 -10.66 8.87 -9.00
C VAL A 115 -11.40 9.10 -7.71
N ILE A 116 -12.44 9.94 -7.78
CA ILE A 116 -13.40 10.15 -6.70
C ILE A 116 -14.62 9.28 -6.96
N THR A 117 -15.00 8.47 -5.97
CA THR A 117 -16.20 7.63 -6.09
C THR A 117 -17.46 8.50 -6.19
N PRO A 118 -18.41 8.19 -7.12
CA PRO A 118 -19.65 8.96 -7.29
C PRO A 118 -20.47 9.11 -6.01
N GLU A 119 -21.26 10.19 -5.91
CA GLU A 119 -22.00 10.56 -4.69
C GLU A 119 -23.01 9.53 -4.21
N GLY A 120 -23.62 8.76 -5.14
CA GLY A 120 -24.60 7.72 -4.83
C GLY A 120 -24.02 6.44 -4.21
N SER A 121 -22.69 6.29 -4.17
CA SER A 121 -22.06 5.08 -3.66
C SER A 121 -22.16 4.98 -2.13
N PRO A 122 -22.44 3.78 -1.57
CA PRO A 122 -22.49 3.60 -0.11
C PRO A 122 -21.14 3.86 0.57
N HIS A 123 -20.05 3.62 -0.15
CA HIS A 123 -18.67 3.86 0.27
C HIS A 123 -17.97 4.76 -0.75
N ARG A 124 -17.41 5.88 -0.28
CA ARG A 124 -16.77 6.86 -1.15
C ARG A 124 -15.31 7.06 -0.78
N PHE A 125 -14.47 7.05 -1.79
CA PHE A 125 -13.04 7.30 -1.68
C PHE A 125 -12.61 8.34 -2.69
N ASP A 126 -11.61 9.10 -2.29
CA ASP A 126 -10.81 9.97 -3.14
C ASP A 126 -9.45 9.28 -3.31
N THR A 127 -9.29 8.54 -4.41
CA THR A 127 -8.18 7.59 -4.57
C THR A 127 -7.18 8.05 -5.61
N TRP A 128 -5.93 8.21 -5.20
CA TRP A 128 -4.79 8.28 -6.12
C TRP A 128 -4.30 6.87 -6.46
N PHE A 129 -4.13 6.62 -7.75
CA PHE A 129 -3.53 5.40 -8.29
C PHE A 129 -2.11 5.68 -8.76
N PHE A 130 -1.17 4.85 -8.30
CA PHE A 130 0.23 4.90 -8.68
C PHE A 130 0.60 3.66 -9.49
N LEU A 131 1.52 3.81 -10.44
CA LEU A 131 2.23 2.69 -11.05
C LEU A 131 3.54 2.46 -10.28
N ALA A 132 3.88 1.20 -10.06
CA ALA A 132 5.19 0.79 -9.56
C ALA A 132 5.70 -0.40 -10.37
N ARG A 133 6.91 -0.27 -10.90
CA ARG A 133 7.58 -1.40 -11.56
C ARG A 133 8.39 -2.15 -10.51
N ILE A 134 8.22 -3.46 -10.42
CA ILE A 134 9.04 -4.32 -9.55
C ILE A 134 9.92 -5.26 -10.36
N ALA A 135 11.09 -5.54 -9.81
CA ALA A 135 12.01 -6.59 -10.23
C ALA A 135 12.00 -7.74 -9.20
N ALA A 136 12.65 -8.85 -9.55
CA ALA A 136 12.79 -9.99 -8.63
C ALA A 136 13.48 -9.61 -7.31
N THR A 137 14.33 -8.58 -7.32
CA THR A 137 15.02 -8.03 -6.14
C THR A 137 14.09 -7.27 -5.18
N ASP A 138 12.86 -6.96 -5.59
CA ASP A 138 11.90 -6.23 -4.75
C ASP A 138 10.96 -7.16 -4.00
N MET A 139 10.97 -8.44 -4.37
CA MET A 139 10.19 -9.49 -3.73
C MET A 139 10.97 -10.07 -2.55
N PRO A 140 10.30 -10.37 -1.43
CA PRO A 140 10.93 -11.11 -0.34
C PRO A 140 11.39 -12.49 -0.83
N HIS A 141 12.57 -12.93 -0.37
CA HIS A 141 13.14 -14.25 -0.64
C HIS A 141 12.79 -15.24 0.48
#